data_AF-A0A5C4SVY8-F1
#
_entry.id   AF-A0A5C4SVY8-F1
#
_cell.length_a   1.000
_cell.length_b   1.000
_cell.length_c   1.000
_cell.angle_alpha   90.00
_cell.angle_beta   90.00
_cell.angle_gamma   90.00
#
_symmetry.space_group_name_H-M   'P 1'
#
loop_
_entity.id
_entity.type
_entity.pdbx_description
1 polymer ?
#
loop_
_entity_poly.entity_id
_entity_poly.type
_entity_poly.pdbx_seq_one_letter_code
_entity_poly.pdbx_strand_id
1 'polypeptide(L)'
;MIRSSHLKTIKLSVGEVSKTDVVIAYLDDIANEELVRMLVDRIKTIAIDGVIEGNMFVQLIDENPNSVFPQFMTTERPDVIASKVLGGRIVGFVDGSPSAFSCRQTSAKSGG
;
A
#
# COMPACT_ATOMS: atom_id res chain seq x y z
N MET A 1 7.80 -7.39 15.52
CA MET A 1 8.56 -7.03 14.31
C MET A 1 8.63 -8.25 13.41
N ILE A 2 8.37 -8.11 12.10
CA ILE A 2 8.53 -9.21 11.15
C ILE A 2 10.00 -9.32 10.81
N ARG A 3 10.60 -10.50 10.97
CA ARG A 3 11.99 -10.78 10.62
C ARG A 3 12.01 -11.84 9.53
N SER A 4 12.19 -11.42 8.28
CA SER A 4 12.25 -12.30 7.13
C SER A 4 13.15 -11.70 6.05
N SER A 5 13.94 -12.52 5.37
CA SER A 5 14.71 -12.15 4.17
C SER A 5 13.82 -11.82 2.97
N HIS A 6 12.58 -12.31 3.00
CA HIS A 6 11.55 -12.09 1.98
C HIS A 6 10.80 -10.78 2.17
N LEU A 7 10.96 -10.11 3.32
CA LEU A 7 10.37 -8.80 3.52
C LEU A 7 11.07 -7.78 2.63
N LYS A 8 10.33 -7.25 1.65
CA LYS A 8 10.79 -6.19 0.76
C LYS A 8 10.05 -4.91 1.07
N THR A 9 10.72 -3.81 0.78
CA THR A 9 10.17 -2.46 0.90
C THR A 9 10.47 -1.65 -0.35
N ILE A 10 9.51 -0.85 -0.79
CA ILE A 10 9.66 0.13 -1.86
C ILE A 10 9.38 1.50 -1.26
N LYS A 11 10.35 2.40 -1.36
CA LYS A 11 10.21 3.80 -0.94
C LYS A 11 9.85 4.67 -2.15
N LEU A 12 8.84 5.50 -2.00
CA LEU A 12 8.31 6.43 -3.01
C LEU A 12 8.21 7.83 -2.39
N SER A 13 8.21 8.86 -3.24
CA SER A 13 8.01 10.25 -2.84
C SER A 13 6.83 10.82 -3.61
N VAL A 14 5.90 11.48 -2.92
CA VAL A 14 4.61 11.94 -3.45
C VAL A 14 4.40 13.43 -3.10
N GLY A 15 3.83 14.19 -4.03
CA GLY A 15 3.54 15.61 -3.88
C GLY A 15 4.52 16.50 -4.65
N GLU A 16 4.06 17.66 -5.12
CA GLU A 16 4.88 18.59 -5.92
C GLU A 16 5.63 19.61 -5.06
N VAL A 17 4.97 20.15 -4.03
CA VAL A 17 5.52 21.16 -3.12
C VAL A 17 6.13 20.50 -1.89
N SER A 18 5.37 19.63 -1.24
CA SER A 18 5.82 18.82 -0.10
C SER A 18 6.02 17.39 -0.55
N LYS A 19 7.28 16.94 -0.53
CA LYS A 19 7.68 15.58 -0.91
C LYS A 19 7.47 14.63 0.27
N THR A 20 6.28 14.03 0.37
CA THR A 20 5.94 13.07 1.42
C THR A 20 6.47 11.69 1.06
N ASP A 21 7.19 11.06 2.00
CA ASP A 21 7.66 9.69 1.83
C ASP A 21 6.52 8.68 2.03
N VAL A 22 6.42 7.72 1.10
CA VAL A 22 5.52 6.58 1.20
C VAL A 22 6.33 5.30 1.10
N VAL A 23 6.17 4.40 2.06
CA VAL A 23 6.84 3.10 2.06
C VAL A 23 5.81 2.01 1.87
N ILE A 24 5.98 1.19 0.84
CA ILE A 24 5.24 -0.05 0.63
C ILE A 24 6.06 -1.21 1.17
N ALA A 25 5.45 -2.15 1.89
CA ALA A 25 6.09 -3.36 2.40
C ALA A 25 5.26 -4.61 2.07
N TYR A 26 5.94 -5.70 1.73
CA TYR A 26 5.33 -6.99 1.37
C TYR A 26 6.34 -8.13 1.48
N LEU A 27 5.86 -9.37 1.49
CA LEU A 27 6.68 -10.58 1.37
C LEU A 27 6.77 -10.99 -0.10
N ASP A 28 7.97 -11.01 -0.69
CA ASP A 28 8.15 -11.23 -2.13
C ASP A 28 7.82 -12.65 -2.61
N ASP A 29 7.90 -13.63 -1.72
CA ASP A 29 7.58 -15.03 -1.96
C ASP A 29 6.06 -15.34 -1.90
N ILE A 30 5.25 -14.43 -1.37
CA ILE A 30 3.79 -14.63 -1.16
C ILE A 30 2.96 -13.57 -1.89
N ALA A 31 3.41 -12.32 -1.92
CA ALA A 31 2.61 -11.23 -2.47
C ALA A 31 2.47 -11.33 -3.99
N ASN A 32 1.29 -10.96 -4.49
CA ASN A 32 1.08 -10.81 -5.93
C ASN A 32 1.91 -9.61 -6.46
N GLU A 33 2.99 -9.91 -7.19
CA GLU A 33 3.87 -8.89 -7.78
C GLU A 33 3.16 -7.94 -8.75
N GLU A 34 2.15 -8.40 -9.49
CA GLU A 34 1.39 -7.55 -10.41
C GLU A 34 0.66 -6.46 -9.63
N LEU A 35 0.04 -6.81 -8.49
CA LEU A 35 -0.60 -5.84 -7.60
C LEU A 35 0.41 -4.88 -6.97
N VAL A 36 1.64 -5.33 -6.66
CA VAL A 36 2.71 -4.44 -6.20
C VAL A 36 3.03 -3.41 -7.28
N ARG A 37 3.23 -3.83 -8.53
CA ARG A 37 3.54 -2.94 -9.66
C ARG A 37 2.41 -1.95 -9.91
N MET A 38 1.17 -2.43 -9.98
CA MET A 38 -0.02 -1.58 -10.16
C MET A 38 -0.14 -0.52 -9.06
N LEU A 39 0.09 -0.90 -7.79
CA LEU A 39 0.06 0.05 -6.68
C LEU A 39 1.19 1.08 -6.79
N VAL A 40 2.41 0.65 -7.11
CA VAL A 40 3.55 1.57 -7.29
C VAL A 40 3.29 2.56 -8.42
N ASP A 41 2.82 2.08 -9.57
CA ASP A 41 2.53 2.93 -10.72
C ASP A 41 1.42 3.92 -10.40
N ARG A 42 0.37 3.50 -9.68
CA ARG A 42 -0.69 4.37 -9.19
C ARG A 42 -0.17 5.49 -8.31
N ILE A 43 0.67 5.18 -7.33
CA ILE A 43 1.21 6.16 -6.41
C ILE A 43 2.03 7.21 -7.17
N LYS A 44 2.77 6.79 -8.19
CA LYS A 44 3.54 7.70 -9.07
C LYS A 44 2.67 8.62 -9.91
N THR A 45 1.40 8.28 -10.15
CA THR A 45 0.46 9.15 -10.91
C THR A 45 -0.18 10.26 -10.07
N ILE A 46 0.02 10.25 -8.74
CA ILE A 46 -0.57 11.27 -7.87
C ILE A 46 0.12 12.62 -8.13
N ALA A 47 -0.67 13.59 -8.58
CA ALA A 47 -0.25 14.98 -8.78
C ALA A 47 -1.07 15.90 -7.85
N ILE A 48 -0.50 16.23 -6.70
CA ILE A 48 -1.04 17.15 -5.69
C ILE A 48 0.11 17.94 -5.07
N ASP A 49 -0.17 19.00 -4.32
CA ASP A 49 0.90 19.78 -3.65
C ASP A 49 1.59 19.00 -2.53
N GLY A 50 0.86 18.16 -1.79
CA GLY A 50 1.41 17.34 -0.71
C GLY A 50 0.38 16.42 -0.08
N VAL A 51 0.85 15.33 0.53
CA VAL A 51 0.00 14.40 1.29
C VAL A 51 -0.03 14.85 2.74
N ILE A 52 -1.23 15.08 3.28
CA ILE A 52 -1.44 15.56 4.66
C ILE A 52 -1.69 14.40 5.63
N GLU A 53 -2.39 13.35 5.19
CA GLU A 53 -2.85 12.26 6.06
C GLU A 53 -2.96 10.94 5.27
N GLY A 54 -2.87 9.81 5.98
CA GLY A 54 -2.87 8.47 5.40
C GLY A 54 -4.20 8.08 4.77
N ASN A 55 -5.35 8.44 5.35
CA ASN A 55 -6.64 8.14 4.72
C ASN A 55 -6.88 9.00 3.48
N MET A 56 -6.43 10.26 3.48
CA MET A 56 -6.42 11.09 2.26
C MET A 56 -5.59 10.42 1.16
N PHE A 57 -4.40 9.92 1.50
CA PHE A 57 -3.57 9.18 0.54
C PHE A 57 -4.29 7.95 -0.02
N VAL A 58 -4.97 7.17 0.83
CA VAL A 58 -5.75 6.01 0.41
C VAL A 58 -6.86 6.40 -0.56
N GLN A 59 -7.58 7.49 -0.32
CA GLN A 59 -8.61 7.98 -1.25
C GLN A 59 -8.02 8.28 -2.64
N LEU A 60 -6.87 8.96 -2.70
CA LEU A 60 -6.21 9.29 -3.97
C LEU A 60 -5.84 8.06 -4.81
N ILE A 61 -5.39 6.98 -4.16
CA ILE A 61 -5.04 5.72 -4.85
C ILE A 61 -6.27 4.86 -5.16
N ASP A 62 -7.39 5.04 -4.46
CA ASP A 62 -8.65 4.30 -4.66
C ASP A 62 -9.55 4.92 -5.75
N GLU A 63 -9.62 6.25 -5.85
CA GLU A 63 -10.62 7.01 -6.62
C GLU A 63 -10.52 6.95 -8.18
N ASN A 64 -9.80 6.00 -8.80
CA ASN A 64 -9.77 5.95 -10.28
C ASN A 64 -11.00 5.22 -10.83
N PRO A 65 -11.91 5.90 -11.57
CA PRO A 65 -13.16 5.30 -12.04
C PRO A 65 -12.98 4.12 -13.01
N ASN A 66 -11.82 4.04 -13.65
CA ASN A 66 -11.49 2.99 -14.62
C ASN A 66 -10.69 1.83 -14.02
N SER A 67 -10.43 1.83 -12.71
CA SER A 67 -9.49 0.89 -12.12
C SER A 67 -10.15 -0.24 -11.35
N VAL A 68 -9.66 -1.44 -11.59
CA VAL A 68 -9.93 -2.66 -10.81
C VAL A 68 -9.15 -2.63 -9.48
N PHE A 69 -9.09 -1.46 -8.82
CA PHE A 69 -8.17 -1.21 -7.69
C PHE A 69 -8.51 -2.12 -6.49
N PRO A 70 -7.50 -2.66 -5.79
CA PRO A 70 -7.69 -3.36 -4.54
C PRO A 70 -8.33 -2.49 -3.45
N GLN A 71 -9.30 -3.06 -2.75
CA GLN A 71 -9.94 -2.45 -1.59
C GLN A 71 -8.92 -2.24 -0.45
N PHE A 72 -8.89 -1.04 0.11
CA PHE A 72 -7.97 -0.66 1.19
C PHE A 72 -8.61 -0.78 2.57
N MET A 73 -7.78 -1.06 3.58
CA MET A 73 -8.12 -0.98 4.99
C MET A 73 -7.04 -0.19 5.70
N THR A 74 -7.43 0.79 6.50
CA THR A 74 -6.51 1.57 7.34
C THR A 74 -6.59 1.16 8.81
N THR A 75 -5.46 1.24 9.52
CA THR A 75 -5.40 0.97 10.95
C THR A 75 -4.15 1.60 11.57
N GLU A 76 -4.27 2.03 12.82
CA GLU A 76 -3.13 2.47 13.65
C GLU A 76 -2.48 1.30 14.40
N ARG A 77 -3.03 0.09 14.27
CA ARG A 77 -2.59 -1.10 15.01
C ARG A 77 -1.46 -1.83 14.28
N PRO A 78 -0.21 -1.77 14.77
CA PRO A 78 0.93 -2.41 14.09
C PRO A 78 0.84 -3.94 14.06
N ASP A 79 0.18 -4.55 15.03
CA ASP A 79 -0.06 -6.00 15.07
C ASP A 79 -1.02 -6.46 13.97
N VAL A 80 -2.04 -5.66 13.65
CA VAL A 80 -2.96 -5.93 12.53
C VAL A 80 -2.21 -5.86 11.21
N ILE A 81 -1.37 -4.85 11.01
CA ILE A 81 -0.53 -4.71 9.81
C ILE A 81 0.44 -5.87 9.67
N ALA A 82 1.10 -6.27 10.77
CA ALA A 82 2.02 -7.40 10.74
C ALA A 82 1.30 -8.70 10.33
N SER A 83 0.11 -8.94 10.87
CA SER A 83 -0.74 -10.07 10.45
C SER A 83 -1.08 -10.02 8.96
N LYS A 84 -1.31 -8.83 8.39
CA LYS A 84 -1.61 -8.69 6.95
C LYS A 84 -0.40 -8.99 6.08
N VAL A 85 0.79 -8.49 6.43
CA VAL A 85 2.03 -8.78 5.70
C VAL A 85 2.33 -10.28 5.72
N LEU A 86 2.22 -10.93 6.89
CA LEU A 86 2.40 -12.38 7.03
C LEU A 86 1.36 -13.19 6.22
N GLY A 87 0.17 -12.62 6.01
CA GLY A 87 -0.86 -13.19 5.15
C GLY A 87 -0.69 -12.86 3.66
N GLY A 88 0.49 -12.39 3.23
CA GLY A 88 0.81 -12.11 1.83
C GLY A 88 0.31 -10.77 1.31
N ARG A 89 -0.30 -9.93 2.16
CA ARG A 89 -0.82 -8.63 1.72
C ARG A 89 0.28 -7.59 1.59
N ILE A 90 0.04 -6.67 0.66
CA ILE A 90 0.83 -5.46 0.48
C ILE A 90 0.31 -4.43 1.49
N VAL A 91 1.21 -3.82 2.24
CA VAL A 91 0.89 -2.76 3.20
C VAL A 91 1.68 -1.49 2.87
N GLY A 92 1.19 -0.35 3.32
CA GLY A 92 1.88 0.91 3.11
C GLY A 92 1.80 1.85 4.31
N PHE A 93 2.81 2.71 4.39
CA PHE A 93 3.01 3.71 5.44
C PHE A 93 3.23 5.05 4.77
N VAL A 94 2.58 6.08 5.28
CA VAL A 94 2.70 7.46 4.81
C VAL A 94 3.39 8.25 5.91
N ASP A 95 4.47 8.94 5.56
CA ASP A 95 5.19 9.78 6.52
C ASP A 95 4.25 10.84 7.13
N GLY A 96 4.37 11.02 8.45
CA GLY A 96 3.48 11.89 9.23
C GLY A 96 2.08 11.33 9.54
N SER A 97 1.66 10.17 9.02
CA SER A 97 0.38 9.55 9.39
C SER A 97 0.54 8.54 10.54
N PRO A 98 -0.38 8.54 11.53
CA PRO A 98 -0.43 7.50 12.56
C PRO A 98 -0.95 6.16 12.03
N SER A 99 -1.61 6.17 10.86
CA SER A 99 -2.23 4.99 10.27
C SER A 99 -1.37 4.38 9.18
N ALA A 100 -1.49 3.07 9.03
CA ALA A 100 -0.98 2.32 7.90
C ALA A 100 -2.15 1.72 7.13
N PHE A 101 -1.96 1.46 5.84
CA PHE A 101 -2.97 0.83 4.99
C PHE A 101 -2.55 -0.58 4.56
N SER A 102 -3.54 -1.42 4.28
CA SER A 102 -3.33 -2.72 3.63
C SER A 102 -4.21 -2.84 2.39
N CYS A 103 -3.60 -3.32 1.31
CA CYS A 103 -4.26 -3.62 0.05
C CYS A 103 -4.82 -5.03 0.11
N ARG A 104 -6.14 -5.19 -0.09
CA ARG A 104 -6.78 -6.50 -0.17
C ARG A 104 -6.45 -7.14 -1.52
N GLN A 105 -5.81 -8.30 -1.49
CA GLN A 105 -5.70 -9.15 -2.67
C GLN A 105 -7.06 -9.80 -2.93
N THR A 106 -7.64 -9.57 -4.09
CA THR A 106 -8.80 -10.36 -4.55
C THR A 106 -8.26 -11.68 -5.09
N SER A 107 -8.69 -12.79 -4.49
CA SER A 107 -8.42 -14.12 -5.04
C SER A 107 -9.19 -14.29 -6.34
N ALA A 108 -8.55 -14.03 -7.48
CA ALA A 108 -8.99 -14.64 -8.74
C ALA A 108 -8.53 -16.11 -8.74
N LYS A 109 -9.22 -16.95 -7.96
CA LYS A 109 -9.35 -18.42 -8.10
C LYS A 109 -10.03 -19.01 -6.85
N SER A 110 -11.36 -18.95 -6.83
CA SER A 110 -12.16 -20.06 -6.33
C SER A 110 -12.22 -21.11 -7.44
N GLY A 111 -11.88 -22.35 -7.10
CA GLY A 111 -11.54 -23.41 -8.03
C GLY A 111 -12.62 -23.86 -9.01
N GLY A 112 -12.12 -24.42 -10.12
CA GLY A 112 -12.69 -25.58 -10.78
C GLY A 112 -11.73 -26.76 -10.56
#